data_AF-A6MZZ9-F1
#
_entry.id   AF-A6MZZ9-F1
#
_cell.length_a   1.000
_cell.length_b   1.000
_cell.length_c   1.000
_cell.angle_alpha   90.00
_cell.angle_beta   90.00
_cell.angle_gamma   90.00
#
_symmetry.space_group_name_H-M   'P 1'
#
loop_
_entity.id
_entity.type
_entity.pdbx_description
1 polymer ?
#
loop_
_entity_poly.entity_id
_entity_poly.type
_entity_poly.pdbx_seq_one_letter_code
_entity_poly.pdbx_strand_id
1 'polypeptide(L)'
;FLKLKKSTGSSNTDIDLLETIAERVLKEDSVFIVASKRSPLDRCKLPVGIRLFMSAGHTDSDISKVSSSLKRVSASVLSDYI
;
A
#
# COMPACT_ATOMS: atom_id res chain seq x y z
N PHE A 1 -11.08 -12.93 -5.23
CA PHE A 1 -9.97 -12.11 -5.75
C PHE A 1 -10.13 -10.71 -5.20
N LEU A 2 -9.09 -10.12 -4.61
CA LEU A 2 -9.13 -8.70 -4.27
C LEU A 2 -9.13 -7.92 -5.59
N LYS A 3 -10.08 -7.01 -5.76
CA LYS A 3 -10.15 -6.09 -6.89
C LYS A 3 -10.50 -4.73 -6.31
N LEU A 4 -9.88 -3.67 -6.81
CA LEU A 4 -10.33 -2.32 -6.49
C LEU A 4 -11.78 -2.17 -6.97
N LYS A 5 -12.62 -1.55 -6.15
CA LYS A 5 -14.04 -1.38 -6.43
C LYS A 5 -14.27 -0.58 -7.72
N LYS A 6 -13.42 0.42 -7.97
CA LYS A 6 -13.23 1.05 -9.28
C LYS A 6 -11.85 0.65 -9.79
N SER A 7 -11.81 -0.05 -10.93
CA SER A 7 -10.57 -0.23 -11.67
C SER A 7 -10.16 1.13 -12.23
N THR A 8 -8.93 1.57 -12.02
CA THR A 8 -8.42 2.77 -12.72
C THR A 8 -8.21 2.51 -14.22
N GLY A 9 -8.36 1.25 -14.67
CA GLY A 9 -8.28 0.86 -16.07
C GLY A 9 -6.85 0.67 -16.59
N SER A 10 -5.83 1.02 -15.78
CA SER A 10 -4.43 0.88 -16.13
C SER A 10 -3.58 0.50 -14.89
N SER A 11 -2.58 -0.36 -15.11
CA SER A 11 -1.62 -0.72 -14.07
C SER A 11 -0.72 0.45 -13.65
N ASN A 12 -0.54 1.45 -14.52
CA ASN A 12 0.23 2.65 -14.17
C ASN A 12 -0.56 3.54 -13.20
N THR A 13 -1.84 3.79 -13.48
CA THR A 13 -2.70 4.58 -12.59
C THR A 13 -2.93 3.89 -11.24
N ASP A 14 -2.99 2.55 -11.22
CA ASP A 14 -3.02 1.81 -9.96
C ASP A 14 -1.69 1.97 -9.19
N ILE A 15 -0.53 2.04 -9.86
CA ILE A 15 0.76 2.31 -9.20
C ILE A 15 0.80 3.72 -8.62
N ASP A 16 0.42 4.73 -9.38
CA ASP A 16 0.42 6.13 -8.93
C ASP A 16 -0.45 6.30 -7.66
N LEU A 17 -1.58 5.59 -7.60
CA LEU A 17 -2.43 5.52 -6.41
C LEU A 17 -1.72 4.88 -5.22
N LEU A 18 -1.02 3.75 -5.42
CA LEU A 18 -0.25 3.10 -4.38
C LEU A 18 0.97 3.93 -3.93
N GLU A 19 1.59 4.68 -4.84
CA GLU A 19 2.65 5.64 -4.53
C GLU A 19 2.13 6.80 -3.68
N THR A 20 0.92 7.31 -3.98
CA THR A 20 0.26 8.33 -3.15
C THR A 20 0.04 7.83 -1.72
N ILE A 21 -0.39 6.57 -1.57
CA ILE A 21 -0.51 5.94 -0.24
C ILE A 21 0.86 5.85 0.43
N ALA A 22 1.89 5.39 -0.28
CA ALA A 22 3.24 5.25 0.26
C ALA A 22 3.82 6.59 0.73
N GLU A 23 3.66 7.65 -0.06
CA GLU A 23 4.12 9.00 0.28
C GLU A 23 3.41 9.53 1.52
N ARG A 24 2.09 9.36 1.63
CA ARG A 24 1.33 9.81 2.80
C ARG A 24 1.69 9.05 4.06
N VAL A 25 1.77 7.72 3.99
CA VAL A 25 2.14 6.87 5.14
C VAL A 25 3.55 7.22 5.65
N LEU A 26 4.47 7.56 4.75
CA LEU A 26 5.80 8.04 5.13
C LEU A 26 5.75 9.40 5.82
N LYS A 27 4.99 10.37 5.27
CA LYS A 27 4.91 11.73 5.81
C LYS A 27 4.13 11.81 7.13
N GLU A 28 3.04 11.08 7.26
CA GLU A 28 2.14 11.15 8.41
C GLU A 28 2.62 10.29 9.58
N ASP A 29 3.13 9.09 9.29
CA ASP A 29 3.40 8.07 10.32
C ASP A 29 4.85 7.58 10.34
N SER A 30 5.73 8.12 9.48
CA SER A 30 7.14 7.70 9.33
C SER A 30 7.30 6.21 8.99
N VAL A 31 6.34 5.66 8.25
CA VAL A 31 6.33 4.26 7.84
C VAL A 31 6.76 4.17 6.36
N PHE A 32 7.88 3.51 6.12
CA PHE A 32 8.45 3.37 4.77
C PHE A 32 7.92 2.12 4.06
N ILE A 33 7.22 2.31 2.95
CA ILE A 33 6.64 1.25 2.12
C ILE A 33 6.89 1.55 0.65
N VAL A 34 6.83 0.53 -0.20
CA VAL A 34 7.14 0.69 -1.63
C VAL A 34 5.99 0.16 -2.49
N ALA A 35 5.49 0.99 -3.40
CA ALA A 35 4.62 0.51 -4.48
C ALA A 35 5.46 -0.31 -5.48
N SER A 36 5.00 -1.51 -5.82
CA SER A 36 5.74 -2.44 -6.66
C SER A 36 4.83 -3.05 -7.71
N LYS A 37 5.37 -3.20 -8.92
CA LYS A 37 4.83 -4.14 -9.90
C LYS A 37 4.95 -5.56 -9.37
N ARG A 38 4.05 -6.42 -9.82
CA ARG A 38 4.07 -7.86 -9.54
C ARG A 38 5.45 -8.43 -9.88
N SER A 39 6.05 -9.14 -8.93
CA SER A 39 7.20 -9.99 -9.22
C SER A 39 6.74 -11.25 -9.95
N PRO A 40 7.49 -11.77 -10.93
CA PRO A 40 7.25 -13.09 -11.50
C PRO A 40 7.25 -14.21 -10.43
N LEU A 41 7.99 -14.00 -9.34
CA LEU A 41 8.09 -14.92 -8.20
C LEU A 41 6.84 -14.88 -7.31
N ASP A 42 6.10 -13.77 -7.32
CA ASP A 42 4.87 -13.65 -6.55
C ASP A 42 3.77 -14.46 -7.25
N ARG A 43 3.23 -15.50 -6.59
CA ARG A 43 1.99 -16.18 -7.01
C ARG A 43 0.74 -15.30 -6.77
N CYS A 44 0.91 -13.98 -6.80
CA CYS A 44 -0.15 -13.01 -6.64
C CYS A 44 -0.80 -12.72 -8.00
N LYS A 45 -2.13 -12.72 -8.05
CA LYS A 45 -2.92 -12.41 -9.24
C LYS A 45 -3.10 -10.91 -9.46
N LEU A 46 -2.66 -10.08 -8.52
CA LEU A 46 -2.70 -8.62 -8.65
C LEU A 46 -1.49 -8.16 -9.47
N PRO A 47 -1.68 -7.26 -10.46
CA PRO A 47 -0.60 -6.76 -11.30
C PRO A 47 0.34 -5.80 -10.55
N VAL A 48 -0.14 -5.18 -9.48
CA VAL A 48 0.56 -4.18 -8.68
C VAL A 48 0.19 -4.37 -7.21
N GLY A 49 1.06 -3.92 -6.30
CA GLY A 49 0.82 -4.03 -4.86
C GLY A 49 1.82 -3.22 -4.04
N ILE A 50 1.65 -3.25 -2.72
CA ILE A 50 2.58 -2.61 -1.77
C ILE A 50 3.49 -3.69 -1.22
N ARG A 51 4.81 -3.44 -1.27
CA ARG A 51 5.82 -4.23 -0.59
C ARG A 51 6.24 -3.50 0.69
N LEU A 52 6.20 -4.24 1.79
CA LEU A 52 6.56 -3.75 3.11
C LEU A 52 7.89 -4.36 3.53
N PHE A 53 8.83 -3.52 3.97
CA PHE A 53 10.07 -3.97 4.61
C PHE A 53 10.13 -3.40 6.01
N MET A 54 10.31 -4.24 7.01
CA MET A 54 10.39 -3.81 8.40
C MET A 54 11.73 -4.27 8.96
N SER A 55 12.72 -3.38 8.91
CA SER A 55 14.07 -3.64 9.43
C SER A 55 14.22 -3.26 10.91
N ALA A 56 13.41 -2.33 11.41
CA ALA A 56 13.52 -1.75 12.75
C ALA A 56 12.28 -1.96 13.64
N GLY A 57 11.27 -2.71 13.18
CA GLY A 57 10.14 -3.11 14.01
C GLY A 57 10.55 -4.30 14.86
N HIS A 58 10.64 -4.12 16.17
CA HIS A 58 11.15 -5.13 17.10
C HIS A 58 10.05 -5.73 17.98
N THR A 59 8.83 -5.17 17.92
CA THR A 59 7.70 -5.59 18.75
C THR A 59 6.41 -5.72 17.93
N ASP A 60 5.45 -6.48 18.47
CA ASP A 60 4.10 -6.58 17.90
C ASP A 60 3.37 -5.23 17.86
N SER A 61 3.74 -4.32 18.78
CA SER A 61 3.22 -2.95 18.80
C SER A 61 3.66 -2.17 17.57
N ASP A 62 4.90 -2.34 17.12
CA ASP A 62 5.43 -1.68 15.91
C ASP A 62 4.66 -2.15 14.66
N ILE A 63 4.42 -3.45 14.55
CA ILE A 63 3.63 -4.05 13.45
C ILE A 63 2.20 -3.52 13.48
N SER A 64 1.59 -3.46 14.67
CA SER A 64 0.23 -2.96 14.87
C SER A 64 0.10 -1.48 14.50
N LYS A 65 1.12 -0.68 14.81
CA LYS A 65 1.19 0.75 14.43
C LYS A 65 1.28 0.90 12.91
N VAL A 66 2.14 0.13 12.25
CA VAL A 66 2.28 0.15 10.77
C VAL A 66 0.97 -0.26 10.10
N SER A 67 0.35 -1.35 10.55
CA SER A 67 -0.93 -1.83 10.03
C SER A 67 -2.05 -0.80 10.18
N SER A 68 -2.16 -0.19 11.36
CA SER A 68 -3.15 0.86 11.66
C SER A 68 -2.96 2.10 10.79
N SER A 69 -1.71 2.55 10.64
CA SER A 69 -1.33 3.70 9.82
C SER A 69 -1.71 3.48 8.36
N LEU A 70 -1.29 2.34 7.80
CA LEU A 70 -1.59 1.98 6.42
C LEU A 70 -3.09 1.87 6.18
N LYS A 71 -3.85 1.27 7.10
CA LYS A 71 -5.31 1.16 6.99
C LYS A 71 -5.98 2.53 6.97
N ARG A 72 -5.59 3.45 7.86
CA ARG A 72 -6.14 4.80 7.94
C ARG A 72 -5.85 5.60 6.67
N VAL A 73 -4.60 5.65 6.24
CA VAL A 73 -4.20 6.42 5.05
C VAL A 73 -4.82 5.82 3.79
N SER A 74 -4.80 4.49 3.64
CA SER A 74 -5.44 3.84 2.48
C SER A 74 -6.93 4.14 2.43
N ALA A 75 -7.64 4.12 3.57
CA ALA A 75 -9.06 4.47 3.62
C ALA A 75 -9.30 5.92 3.18
N SER A 76 -8.46 6.86 3.63
CA SER A 76 -8.57 8.27 3.23
C SER A 76 -8.25 8.51 1.76
N VAL A 77 -7.22 7.86 1.21
CA VAL A 77 -6.88 8.02 -0.21
C VAL A 77 -7.96 7.37 -1.07
N LEU A 78 -8.44 6.19 -0.69
CA LEU A 78 -9.45 5.47 -1.47
C LEU A 78 -10.84 6.10 -1.35
N SER A 79 -11.17 6.83 -0.28
CA SER A 79 -12.45 7.53 -0.15
C SER A 79 -12.64 8.59 -1.23
N ASP A 80 -11.56 9.23 -1.67
CA ASP A 80 -11.58 10.22 -2.76
C ASP A 80 -11.86 9.58 -4.13
N TYR A 81 -11.83 8.24 -4.21
CA TYR A 81 -12.15 7.45 -5.40
C TYR A 81 -13.50 6.72 -5.29
N ILE A 82 -14.24 6.81 -4.18
CA ILE A 82 -15.56 6.16 -3.98
C ILE A 82 -16.67 6.83 -4.79
#